data_AF-A0A527YI01-F1
#
_entry.id   AF-A0A527YI01-F1
#
_cell.length_a   1.000
_cell.length_b   1.000
_cell.length_c   1.000
_cell.angle_alpha   90.00
_cell.angle_beta   90.00
_cell.angle_gamma   90.00
#
_symmetry.space_group_name_H-M   'P 1'
#
loop_
_entity.id
_entity.type
_entity.pdbx_description
1 polymer ?
#
loop_
_entity_poly.entity_id
_entity_poly.type
_entity_poly.pdbx_seq_one_letter_code
_entity_poly.pdbx_strand_id
1 'polypeptide(L)'
;EQAGHSYEIVLVIDGATDGTREAIFELAKKDSHVVGIDLARNYGHQIALSAGLEFCCGERILILDADLQDPPELLKAMMAK
;
A
#
# COMPACT_ATOMS: atom_id res chain seq x y z
N GLU A 1 7.19 9.17 4.01
CA GLU A 1 8.55 9.31 3.44
C GLU A 1 8.56 8.57 2.11
N GLN A 2 9.31 9.04 1.11
CA GLN A 2 9.35 8.39 -0.21
C GLN A 2 10.14 7.10 -0.17
N ALA A 3 9.64 6.08 -0.88
CA ALA A 3 10.21 4.75 -0.91
C ALA A 3 11.39 4.61 -1.90
N GLY A 4 12.11 3.47 -1.80
CA GLY A 4 13.31 3.16 -2.59
C GLY A 4 13.17 3.32 -4.11
N HIS A 5 14.30 3.53 -4.80
CA HIS A 5 14.33 4.03 -6.17
C HIS A 5 13.74 3.12 -7.27
N SER A 6 13.39 1.86 -6.99
CA SER A 6 12.88 0.91 -8.00
C SER A 6 11.38 0.62 -7.93
N TYR A 7 10.77 0.66 -6.74
CA TYR A 7 9.34 0.42 -6.53
C TYR A 7 8.93 0.90 -5.13
N GLU A 8 7.63 1.01 -4.90
CA GLU A 8 7.08 1.27 -3.57
C GLU A 8 5.85 0.41 -3.30
N ILE A 9 5.63 0.09 -2.03
CA ILE A 9 4.46 -0.62 -1.52
C ILE A 9 3.76 0.34 -0.56
N VAL A 10 2.69 0.96 -1.03
CA VAL A 10 1.87 1.88 -0.23
C VAL A 10 0.77 1.10 0.46
N LEU A 11 0.84 1.00 1.79
CA LEU A 11 -0.13 0.29 2.62
C LEU A 11 -1.04 1.31 3.33
N VAL A 12 -2.32 1.35 2.95
CA VAL A 12 -3.31 2.26 3.54
C VAL A 12 -4.09 1.54 4.65
N ILE A 13 -3.98 2.06 5.86
CA ILE A 13 -4.65 1.56 7.07
C ILE A 13 -5.96 2.34 7.25
N ASP A 14 -7.09 1.65 7.06
CA ASP A 14 -8.43 2.23 7.16
C ASP A 14 -9.11 1.92 8.51
N GLY A 15 -8.52 2.43 9.59
CA GLY A 15 -9.10 2.30 10.94
C GLY A 15 -8.91 0.93 11.61
N ALA A 16 -7.74 0.30 11.43
CA ALA A 16 -7.41 -0.97 12.08
C ALA A 16 -7.29 -0.84 13.62
N THR A 17 -7.67 -1.90 14.34
CA THR A 17 -7.69 -1.95 15.83
C THR A 17 -6.93 -3.15 16.41
N ASP A 18 -6.28 -3.95 15.58
CA ASP A 18 -5.75 -5.28 15.88
C ASP A 18 -4.22 -5.39 15.78
N GLY A 19 -3.50 -4.26 15.85
CA GLY A 19 -2.04 -4.23 15.75
C GLY A 19 -1.49 -4.07 14.33
N THR A 20 -2.37 -4.05 13.32
CA THR A 20 -1.99 -3.90 11.90
C THR A 20 -1.16 -2.64 11.65
N ARG A 21 -1.53 -1.52 12.30
CA ARG A 21 -0.80 -0.25 12.20
C ARG A 21 0.65 -0.41 12.66
N GLU A 22 0.83 -0.97 13.84
CA GLU A 22 2.14 -1.15 14.46
C GLU A 22 3.02 -2.06 13.61
N ALA A 23 2.45 -3.16 13.09
CA ALA A 23 3.16 -4.08 12.21
C ALA A 23 3.63 -3.39 10.92
N ILE A 24 2.78 -2.59 10.29
CA ILE A 24 3.13 -1.86 9.05
C ILE A 24 4.23 -0.82 9.30
N PHE A 25 4.14 -0.05 10.39
CA PHE A 25 5.18 0.94 10.68
C PHE A 25 6.51 0.30 11.11
N GLU A 26 6.48 -0.84 11.81
CA GLU A 26 7.71 -1.60 12.07
C GLU A 26 8.31 -2.19 10.79
N LEU A 27 7.48 -2.57 9.81
CA LEU A 27 7.95 -3.00 8.49
C LEU A 27 8.57 -1.84 7.71
N ALA A 28 7.93 -0.68 7.67
CA ALA A 28 8.42 0.53 6.99
C ALA A 28 9.79 1.01 7.53
N LYS A 29 10.06 0.79 8.83
CA LYS A 29 11.39 1.07 9.42
C LYS A 29 12.50 0.14 8.91
N LYS A 30 12.14 -1.07 8.46
CA LYS A 30 13.09 -2.12 8.04
C LYS A 30 13.26 -2.19 6.53
N ASP A 31 12.22 -1.83 5.79
CA ASP A 31 12.22 -1.83 4.33
C ASP A 31 11.84 -0.45 3.80
N SER A 32 12.81 0.22 3.17
CA SER A 32 12.63 1.54 2.57
C SER A 32 11.65 1.54 1.39
N HIS A 33 11.21 0.39 0.88
CA HIS A 33 10.18 0.34 -0.16
C HIS A 33 8.76 0.39 0.41
N VAL A 34 8.57 0.25 1.72
CA VAL A 34 7.25 0.20 2.36
C VAL A 34 6.88 1.57 2.91
N VAL A 35 5.71 2.06 2.51
CA VAL A 35 5.12 3.31 2.99
C VAL A 35 3.79 3.00 3.66
N GLY A 36 3.70 3.26 4.97
CA GLY A 36 2.45 3.15 5.72
C GLY A 36 1.69 4.48 5.74
N ILE A 37 0.40 4.46 5.38
CA ILE A 37 -0.52 5.59 5.49
C ILE A 37 -1.61 5.21 6.48
N ASP A 38 -1.74 5.97 7.56
CA ASP A 38 -2.76 5.74 8.59
C ASP A 38 -3.87 6.79 8.48
N LEU A 39 -5.07 6.33 8.15
CA LEU A 39 -6.24 7.20 8.12
C LEU A 39 -6.76 7.43 9.54
N ALA A 40 -7.25 8.64 9.79
CA ALA A 40 -7.67 9.05 11.14
C ALA A 40 -8.79 8.17 11.74
N ARG A 41 -9.56 7.48 10.90
CA ARG A 41 -10.66 6.56 11.25
C ARG A 41 -10.98 5.69 10.03
N ASN A 42 -11.93 4.78 10.17
CA ASN A 42 -12.47 4.03 9.05
C ASN A 42 -13.33 4.94 8.14
N TYR A 43 -12.94 5.05 6.87
CA TYR A 43 -13.62 5.80 5.81
C TYR A 43 -14.18 4.89 4.70
N GLY A 44 -13.74 3.63 4.64
CA GLY A 44 -14.13 2.65 3.64
C GLY A 44 -13.16 2.57 2.47
N HIS A 45 -13.23 1.43 1.77
CA HIS A 45 -12.27 1.01 0.74
C HIS A 45 -12.01 2.08 -0.35
N GLN A 46 -13.06 2.74 -0.87
CA GLN A 46 -12.91 3.71 -1.96
C GLN A 46 -12.08 4.94 -1.56
N ILE A 47 -12.27 5.41 -0.32
CA ILE A 47 -11.52 6.57 0.21
C ILE A 47 -10.09 6.14 0.52
N ALA A 48 -9.90 4.96 1.11
CA ALA A 48 -8.58 4.41 1.36
C ALA A 48 -7.77 4.23 0.06
N LEU A 49 -8.42 3.70 -0.99
CA LEU A 49 -7.81 3.58 -2.31
C LEU A 49 -7.41 4.94 -2.89
N SER A 50 -8.32 5.92 -2.84
CA SER A 50 -8.05 7.27 -3.35
C SER A 50 -6.87 7.93 -2.61
N ALA A 51 -6.82 7.80 -1.29
CA ALA A 51 -5.70 8.27 -0.49
C ALA A 51 -4.38 7.57 -0.88
N GLY A 52 -4.40 6.25 -1.10
CA GLY A 52 -3.23 5.53 -1.60
C GLY A 52 -2.73 6.09 -2.94
N LEU A 53 -3.64 6.29 -3.89
CA LEU A 53 -3.32 6.84 -5.22
C LEU A 53 -2.71 8.25 -5.16
N GLU A 54 -3.17 9.10 -4.23
CA GLU A 54 -2.61 10.46 -4.05
C GLU A 54 -1.16 10.45 -3.53
N PHE A 55 -0.77 9.42 -2.80
CA PHE A 55 0.58 9.30 -2.24
C PHE A 55 1.56 8.52 -3.12
N CYS A 56 1.07 7.68 -4.03
CA CYS A 56 1.90 6.98 -5.00
C CYS A 56 2.66 7.95 -5.90
N CYS A 57 3.96 7.71 -6.08
CA CYS A 57 4.87 8.51 -6.89
C CYS A 57 5.33 7.77 -8.17
N GLY A 58 5.06 6.47 -8.29
CA GLY A 58 5.48 5.66 -9.43
C GLY A 58 4.77 6.00 -10.75
N GLU A 59 5.47 5.81 -11.88
CA GLU A 59 4.91 5.98 -13.24
C GLU A 59 3.78 4.98 -13.57
N ARG A 60 3.80 3.83 -12.90
CA ARG A 60 2.78 2.78 -13.02
C ARG A 60 2.30 2.44 -11.63
N ILE A 61 0.99 2.48 -11.43
CA ILE A 61 0.36 2.15 -10.16
C ILE A 61 -0.45 0.87 -10.34
N LEU A 62 -0.20 -0.08 -9.46
CA LEU A 62 -0.88 -1.36 -9.39
C LEU A 62 -1.56 -1.44 -8.02
N ILE A 63 -2.80 -1.91 -8.02
CA ILE A 63 -3.62 -2.01 -6.81
C ILE A 63 -3.81 -3.50 -6.54
N LEU A 64 -3.64 -3.90 -5.29
CA LEU A 64 -3.84 -5.27 -4.82
C LEU A 64 -4.50 -5.24 -3.44
N ASP A 65 -5.51 -6.09 -3.25
CA ASP A 65 -6.12 -6.28 -1.94
C ASP A 65 -5.19 -7.06 -0.99
N ALA A 66 -5.16 -6.64 0.27
CA ALA A 66 -4.24 -7.18 1.28
C ALA A 66 -4.56 -8.64 1.68
N ASP A 67 -5.74 -9.15 1.34
CA ASP A 67 -6.14 -10.54 1.57
C ASP A 67 -5.65 -11.51 0.48
N LEU A 68 -5.04 -10.98 -0.59
CA LEU A 68 -4.50 -11.74 -1.71
C LEU A 68 -5.54 -12.63 -2.40
N GLN A 69 -6.79 -12.17 -2.53
CA GLN A 69 -7.76 -12.84 -3.40
C GLN A 69 -7.26 -13.00 -4.83
N ASP A 70 -6.53 -12.00 -5.34
CA ASP A 70 -5.76 -12.09 -6.57
C ASP A 70 -4.27 -12.36 -6.26
N PRO A 71 -3.62 -13.31 -6.97
CA PRO A 71 -2.20 -13.59 -6.77
C PRO A 71 -1.30 -12.45 -7.29
N PRO A 72 -0.27 -12.02 -6.53
CA PRO A 72 0.66 -10.95 -6.94
C PRO A 72 1.37 -11.21 -8.27
N GLU A 73 1.52 -12.47 -8.69
CA GLU A 73 2.14 -12.85 -9.95
C GLU A 73 1.41 -12.26 -11.17
N LEU A 74 0.11 -11.93 -11.04
CA LEU A 74 -0.67 -11.27 -12.11
C LEU A 74 -0.14 -9.87 -12.44
N LEU A 75 0.46 -9.17 -11.47
CA LEU A 75 1.02 -7.85 -11.66
C LEU A 75 2.07 -7.84 -12.77
N LYS A 76 2.87 -8.92 -12.87
CA LYS A 76 3.88 -9.07 -13.94
C LYS A 76 3.24 -9.12 -15.33
N ALA A 77 2.12 -9.82 -15.47
CA ALA A 77 1.39 -9.89 -16.74
C ALA A 77 0.75 -8.54 -17.12
N MET A 78 0.28 -7.78 -16.12
CA MET A 78 -0.27 -6.44 -16.31
C MET A 78 0.81 -5.44 -16.76
N MET A 79 2.03 -5.53 -16.23
CA MET A 79 3.15 -4.66 -16.62
C MET A 79 3.68 -4.91 -18.05
N ALA A 80 3.43 -6.08 -18.62
CA ALA A 80 3.86 -6.42 -19.98
C ALA A 80 2.98 -5.76 -21.07
N LYS A 81 1.86 -5.15 -20.68
CA LYS A 81 1.01 -4.34 -21.55
C LYS A 81 1.34 -2.85 -21.38
#